data_AF-A0A7M3XLV0-F1
#
_entry.id   AF-A0A7M3XLV0-F1
#
_cell.length_a   1.000
_cell.length_b   1.000
_cell.length_c   1.000
_cell.angle_alpha   90.00
_cell.angle_beta   90.00
_cell.angle_gamma   90.00
#
_symmetry.space_group_name_H-M   'P 1'
#
loop_
_entity.id
_entity.type
_entity.pdbx_description
1 polymer ?
#
loop_
_entity_poly.entity_id
_entity_poly.type
_entity_poly.pdbx_seq_one_letter_code
_entity_poly.pdbx_strand_id
1 'polypeptide(L)'
;GPSSQTAISWPNAGLHTLTVVAYDNDNEKSEIRTGVVNISNLAPSIEPLGSTQPIFEDNNLTFTAQVTDTASDIDTLEVCWDLDSLADSNGDGLTDNDCDLSGLEMTASWPTSGIRWITATVTDDDGASDSTSINVSVINSAPRAKITNSTDVMSLKEGDNVTLSGLTTTDTAFDKLTLLYTWDSDHLDSDLDGNNFGDVDYTGAEWLIDDLPAGTWTITLTVTDDDGEMSTTSIDIKVKAKPAEGILESVSDAVGGIGTLVIGVLGVVVVGLAAFLLLTRNSGSKPDKYSDFDLPTSTVSQFSDPITTPTADSGFGLYQAESIQPDPYAAYNPTPQPEQTSIPVAQPAPSQTLGPPLPATGLPEGWTMEQWQYYGEQYLATQTSSQVQPQPTITDTTTQSATSSQDNVWDDLDL
;
A
#
# COMPACT_ATOMS: atom_id res chain seq x y z
N GLY A 1 2.74 69.98 47.31
CA GLY A 1 1.62 70.69 46.64
C GLY A 1 0.32 70.37 47.38
N PRO A 2 -0.83 70.92 46.96
CA PRO A 2 -2.13 70.66 47.64
C PRO A 2 -2.67 69.25 47.40
N SER A 3 -2.05 68.48 46.50
CA SER A 3 -2.33 67.06 46.26
C SER A 3 -1.02 66.31 45.98
N SER A 4 -1.07 64.99 46.20
CA SER A 4 -0.05 64.02 45.79
C SER A 4 -0.78 62.82 45.19
N GLN A 5 -0.23 62.23 44.13
CA GLN A 5 -0.81 61.09 43.41
C GLN A 5 0.32 60.15 43.01
N THR A 6 0.06 58.85 43.00
CA THR A 6 0.96 57.81 42.49
C THR A 6 0.13 56.76 41.75
N ALA A 7 0.70 56.17 40.71
CA ALA A 7 0.15 54.96 40.10
C ALA A 7 0.55 53.75 40.95
N ILE A 8 -0.34 52.76 41.01
CA ILE A 8 -0.13 51.44 41.62
C ILE A 8 -0.78 50.42 40.67
N SER A 9 -0.11 49.29 40.46
CA SER A 9 -0.69 48.06 39.92
C SER A 9 -0.68 47.00 41.02
N TRP A 10 -1.56 46.00 40.89
CA TRP A 10 -1.65 44.87 41.79
C TRP A 10 -1.43 43.60 40.96
N PRO A 11 -0.47 42.74 41.32
CA PRO A 11 -0.18 41.51 40.58
C PRO A 11 -1.02 40.31 41.02
N ASN A 12 -1.96 40.49 41.97
CA ASN A 12 -2.81 39.42 42.50
C ASN A 12 -4.19 39.99 42.80
N ALA A 13 -5.24 39.19 42.58
CA ALA A 13 -6.60 39.55 42.96
C ALA A 13 -6.80 39.66 44.49
N GLY A 14 -8.00 40.08 44.88
CA GLY A 14 -8.44 40.14 46.27
C GLY A 14 -8.34 41.52 46.93
N LEU A 15 -8.37 41.51 48.26
CA LEU A 15 -8.61 42.70 49.08
C LEU A 15 -7.31 43.36 49.57
N HIS A 16 -6.92 44.47 48.95
CA HIS A 16 -5.70 45.20 49.27
C HIS A 16 -5.99 46.40 50.17
N THR A 17 -5.22 46.53 51.27
CA THR A 17 -5.33 47.67 52.19
C THR A 17 -4.25 48.71 51.91
N LEU A 18 -4.69 49.94 51.60
CA LEU A 18 -3.84 51.09 51.34
C LEU A 18 -3.73 51.93 52.61
N THR A 19 -2.52 52.37 52.97
CA THR A 19 -2.30 53.29 54.09
C THR A 19 -1.56 54.53 53.62
N VAL A 20 -2.06 55.71 53.99
CA VAL A 20 -1.49 57.01 53.62
C VAL A 20 -1.17 57.80 54.87
N VAL A 21 0.05 58.33 54.91
CA VAL A 21 0.54 59.28 55.92
C VAL A 21 1.30 60.38 55.21
N ALA A 22 1.04 61.63 55.58
CA ALA A 22 1.81 62.78 55.13
C ALA A 22 2.89 63.13 56.15
N TYR A 23 4.00 63.68 55.65
CA TYR A 23 5.07 64.28 56.44
C TYR A 23 5.22 65.73 56.01
N ASP A 24 5.54 66.62 56.94
CA ASP A 24 5.88 68.01 56.65
C ASP A 24 7.41 68.22 56.57
N ASN A 25 7.85 69.48 56.69
CA ASN A 25 9.25 69.86 56.56
C ASN A 25 10.09 69.73 57.85
N ASP A 26 9.51 69.36 58.99
CA ASP A 26 10.25 69.02 60.22
C ASP A 26 10.10 67.55 60.63
N ASN A 27 9.52 66.75 59.73
CA ASN A 27 9.35 65.30 59.80
C ASN A 27 8.21 64.83 60.71
N GLU A 28 7.33 65.73 61.18
CA GLU A 28 6.09 65.39 61.89
C GLU A 28 5.06 64.73 60.94
N LYS A 29 4.20 63.86 61.50
CA LYS A 29 3.30 62.98 60.73
C LYS A 29 1.84 63.40 60.85
N SER A 30 1.08 63.26 59.76
CA SER A 30 -0.38 63.27 59.82
C SER A 30 -0.94 62.02 60.52
N GLU A 31 -2.24 62.05 60.83
CA GLU A 31 -3.01 60.83 61.05
C GLU A 31 -2.83 59.85 59.86
N ILE A 32 -2.76 58.56 60.15
CA ILE A 32 -2.77 57.51 59.12
C ILE A 32 -4.20 57.34 58.63
N ARG A 33 -4.42 57.47 57.33
CA ARG A 33 -5.69 57.12 56.69
C ARG A 33 -5.58 55.77 56.00
N THR A 34 -6.57 54.93 56.20
CA THR A 34 -6.68 53.62 55.55
C THR A 34 -7.78 53.66 54.49
N GLY A 35 -7.50 53.02 53.36
CA GLY A 35 -8.47 52.72 52.30
C GLY A 35 -8.37 51.25 51.94
N VAL A 36 -9.41 50.71 51.32
CA VAL A 36 -9.43 49.32 50.85
C VAL A 36 -9.86 49.33 49.39
N VAL A 37 -9.18 48.52 48.58
CA VAL A 37 -9.53 48.25 47.18
C VAL A 37 -9.67 46.74 47.00
N ASN A 38 -10.70 46.32 46.28
CA ASN A 38 -10.85 44.93 45.87
C ASN A 38 -10.46 44.83 44.40
N ILE A 39 -9.48 43.99 44.10
CA ILE A 39 -9.03 43.67 42.76
C ILE A 39 -9.71 42.36 42.37
N SER A 40 -10.29 42.30 41.18
CA SER A 40 -10.84 41.06 40.61
C SER A 40 -9.80 40.47 39.67
N ASN A 41 -9.69 39.14 39.64
CA ASN A 41 -9.01 38.45 38.56
C ASN A 41 -9.73 38.72 37.22
N LEU A 42 -9.00 38.69 36.12
CA LEU A 42 -9.50 38.64 34.74
C LEU A 42 -9.03 37.30 34.18
N ALA A 43 -9.95 36.47 33.71
CA ALA A 43 -9.58 35.19 33.11
C ALA A 43 -8.80 35.39 31.80
N PRO A 44 -7.88 34.47 31.44
CA PRO A 44 -7.19 34.47 30.16
C PRO A 44 -8.18 34.27 29.00
N SER A 45 -7.69 34.49 27.78
CA SER A 45 -8.41 34.12 26.56
C SER A 45 -7.53 33.39 25.56
N ILE A 46 -8.08 32.41 24.84
CA ILE A 46 -7.40 31.66 23.78
C ILE A 46 -8.11 31.84 22.43
N GLU A 47 -7.34 32.16 21.38
CA GLU A 47 -7.88 32.29 20.02
C GLU A 47 -8.18 30.91 19.41
N PRO A 48 -9.19 30.79 18.53
CA PRO A 48 -9.53 29.53 17.88
C PRO A 48 -8.36 28.92 17.08
N LEU A 49 -8.16 27.60 17.22
CA LEU A 49 -7.13 26.83 16.49
C LEU A 49 -7.35 26.80 14.96
N GLY A 50 -8.48 27.33 14.47
CA GLY A 50 -8.81 27.43 13.06
C GLY A 50 -9.47 26.17 12.51
N SER A 51 -9.02 25.70 11.35
CA SER A 51 -9.48 24.47 10.73
C SER A 51 -8.31 23.73 10.06
N THR A 52 -8.35 22.40 10.12
CA THR A 52 -7.38 21.52 9.46
C THR A 52 -7.97 20.94 8.18
N GLN A 53 -7.09 20.60 7.24
CA GLN A 53 -7.41 19.61 6.20
C GLN A 53 -7.22 18.21 6.77
N PRO A 54 -7.85 17.16 6.20
CA PRO A 54 -7.55 15.79 6.58
C PRO A 54 -6.06 15.47 6.43
N ILE A 55 -5.51 14.76 7.40
CA ILE A 55 -4.12 14.28 7.40
C ILE A 55 -4.11 12.76 7.27
N PHE A 56 -3.13 12.17 6.58
CA PHE A 56 -2.92 10.72 6.74
C PHE A 56 -2.40 10.43 8.15
N GLU A 57 -2.65 9.23 8.67
CA GLU A 57 -2.08 8.78 9.94
C GLU A 57 -0.53 8.78 9.91
N ASP A 58 0.08 8.64 11.08
CA ASP A 58 1.52 8.80 11.34
C ASP A 58 2.12 10.18 11.00
N ASN A 59 1.45 11.04 10.23
CA ASN A 59 1.95 12.39 9.96
C ASN A 59 1.83 13.28 11.20
N ASN A 60 2.93 13.94 11.52
CA ASN A 60 2.95 14.97 12.55
C ASN A 60 2.10 16.18 12.14
N LEU A 61 1.17 16.56 13.01
CA LEU A 61 0.42 17.79 12.98
C LEU A 61 0.85 18.68 14.15
N THR A 62 1.13 19.95 13.86
CA THR A 62 1.57 20.94 14.84
C THR A 62 0.51 22.03 15.02
N PHE A 63 0.19 22.36 16.27
CA PHE A 63 -0.64 23.52 16.62
C PHE A 63 0.13 24.46 17.54
N THR A 64 -0.19 25.76 17.46
CA THR A 64 0.34 26.78 18.37
C THR A 64 -0.84 27.52 18.99
N ALA A 65 -1.01 27.43 20.30
CA ALA A 65 -1.99 28.21 21.04
C ALA A 65 -1.62 29.70 20.97
N GLN A 66 -2.59 30.57 20.73
CA GLN A 66 -2.43 32.02 20.82
C GLN A 66 -3.27 32.49 22.01
N VAL A 67 -2.59 32.88 23.08
CA VAL A 67 -3.22 33.23 24.37
C VAL A 67 -2.91 34.68 24.74
N THR A 68 -3.84 35.32 25.45
CA THR A 68 -3.65 36.67 26.00
C THR A 68 -4.29 36.79 27.37
N ASP A 69 -3.64 37.56 28.24
CA ASP A 69 -4.16 37.93 29.56
C ASP A 69 -3.53 39.25 30.05
N THR A 70 -3.68 39.61 31.32
CA THR A 70 -3.07 40.80 31.92
C THR A 70 -1.55 40.69 32.04
N ALA A 71 -0.91 41.85 32.25
CA ALA A 71 0.54 41.95 32.36
C ALA A 71 1.13 41.39 33.67
N SER A 72 0.32 40.94 34.64
CA SER A 72 0.83 40.14 35.76
C SER A 72 0.86 38.64 35.46
N ASP A 73 -0.06 38.17 34.61
CA ASP A 73 -0.44 36.75 34.55
C ASP A 73 0.03 36.09 33.25
N ILE A 74 0.26 36.89 32.19
CA ILE A 74 0.71 36.45 30.85
C ILE A 74 1.98 35.58 30.85
N ASP A 75 2.92 35.81 31.77
CA ASP A 75 4.18 35.06 31.90
C ASP A 75 4.02 33.77 32.74
N THR A 76 2.88 33.58 33.39
CA THR A 76 2.55 32.43 34.26
C THR A 76 1.42 31.54 33.73
N LEU A 77 0.83 31.88 32.58
CA LEU A 77 -0.22 31.07 31.95
C LEU A 77 0.26 29.65 31.65
N GLU A 78 -0.52 28.67 32.09
CA GLU A 78 -0.31 27.26 31.76
C GLU A 78 -1.28 26.86 30.64
N VAL A 79 -0.72 26.43 29.49
CA VAL A 79 -1.51 25.85 28.39
C VAL A 79 -1.39 24.34 28.42
N CYS A 80 -2.54 23.69 28.40
CA CYS A 80 -2.74 22.26 28.49
C CYS A 80 -3.48 21.77 27.25
N TRP A 81 -3.10 20.60 26.73
CA TRP A 81 -3.72 19.96 25.57
C TRP A 81 -4.25 18.57 25.94
N ASP A 82 -5.54 18.37 25.66
CA ASP A 82 -6.23 17.09 25.53
C ASP A 82 -6.21 16.72 24.03
N LEU A 83 -5.74 15.51 23.70
CA LEU A 83 -5.65 15.01 22.32
C LEU A 83 -6.70 13.94 21.95
N ASP A 84 -7.47 13.45 22.92
CA ASP A 84 -8.50 12.43 22.75
C ASP A 84 -9.58 12.55 23.82
N SER A 85 -10.64 13.31 23.50
CA SER A 85 -11.80 13.57 24.38
C SER A 85 -12.59 12.34 24.87
N LEU A 86 -12.13 11.12 24.57
CA LEU A 86 -12.68 9.83 25.01
C LEU A 86 -11.79 9.11 26.03
N ALA A 87 -10.57 9.60 26.26
CA ALA A 87 -9.64 9.10 27.27
C ALA A 87 -9.80 9.90 28.57
N ASP A 88 -9.71 9.22 29.72
CA ASP A 88 -9.58 9.86 31.03
C ASP A 88 -8.17 9.52 31.54
N SER A 89 -7.17 10.29 31.11
CA SER A 89 -5.76 9.99 31.41
C SER A 89 -5.39 10.30 32.86
N ASN A 90 -6.19 11.12 33.56
CA ASN A 90 -5.93 11.55 34.93
C ASN A 90 -6.71 10.73 35.99
N GLY A 91 -7.79 10.06 35.58
CA GLY A 91 -8.66 9.21 36.40
C GLY A 91 -9.72 9.95 37.24
N ASP A 92 -10.06 11.20 36.92
CA ASP A 92 -11.01 12.03 37.68
C ASP A 92 -12.48 11.79 37.30
N GLY A 93 -12.73 11.09 36.19
CA GLY A 93 -14.06 10.77 35.67
C GLY A 93 -14.59 11.73 34.60
N LEU A 94 -13.79 12.70 34.17
CA LEU A 94 -14.01 13.54 32.99
C LEU A 94 -12.98 13.17 31.91
N THR A 95 -13.42 13.12 30.65
CA THR A 95 -12.57 12.70 29.51
C THR A 95 -12.21 13.87 28.60
N ASP A 96 -12.54 15.10 28.97
CA ASP A 96 -12.46 16.31 28.14
C ASP A 96 -11.72 17.47 28.83
N ASN A 97 -10.95 17.15 29.87
CA ASN A 97 -10.23 18.10 30.73
C ASN A 97 -8.83 17.59 31.14
N ASP A 98 -8.36 16.47 30.60
CA ASP A 98 -7.07 15.92 30.96
C ASP A 98 -5.92 16.67 30.29
N CYS A 99 -4.70 16.33 30.70
CA CYS A 99 -3.49 17.03 30.26
C CYS A 99 -2.47 16.03 29.75
N ASP A 100 -2.63 15.63 28.49
CA ASP A 100 -1.66 14.78 27.80
C ASP A 100 -0.31 15.49 27.72
N LEU A 101 -0.34 16.78 27.36
CA LEU A 101 0.84 17.57 27.06
C LEU A 101 0.62 19.05 27.39
N SER A 102 1.71 19.76 27.70
CA SER A 102 1.67 21.16 28.14
C SER A 102 2.61 22.05 27.32
N GLY A 103 2.21 23.31 27.12
CA GLY A 103 2.99 24.33 26.43
C GLY A 103 2.23 25.03 25.30
N LEU A 104 2.79 26.13 24.79
CA LEU A 104 2.18 26.92 23.71
C LEU A 104 2.20 26.21 22.35
N GLU A 105 3.08 25.22 22.14
CA GLU A 105 3.17 24.44 20.90
C GLU A 105 2.94 22.96 21.17
N MET A 106 2.07 22.37 20.35
CA MET A 106 1.72 20.97 20.30
C MET A 106 2.28 20.34 19.05
N THR A 107 2.78 19.10 19.09
CA THR A 107 2.94 18.27 17.90
C THR A 107 2.58 16.82 18.22
N ALA A 108 1.61 16.29 17.48
CA ALA A 108 1.07 14.95 17.65
C ALA A 108 0.91 14.23 16.31
N SER A 109 0.84 12.91 16.35
CA SER A 109 0.38 12.04 15.27
C SER A 109 -0.44 10.90 15.87
N TRP A 110 -1.28 10.27 15.07
CA TRP A 110 -2.12 9.15 15.48
C TRP A 110 -1.81 7.96 14.56
N PRO A 111 -1.75 6.72 15.08
CA PRO A 111 -1.42 5.52 14.31
C PRO A 111 -2.68 4.79 13.78
N THR A 112 -3.81 5.47 13.71
CA THR A 112 -5.10 4.93 13.26
C THR A 112 -5.93 6.04 12.65
N SER A 113 -6.81 5.70 11.72
CA SER A 113 -7.70 6.65 11.09
C SER A 113 -8.86 7.13 11.99
N GLY A 114 -9.69 8.05 11.48
CA GLY A 114 -10.88 8.59 12.13
C GLY A 114 -10.75 10.02 12.62
N ILE A 115 -11.77 10.51 13.34
CA ILE A 115 -11.79 11.88 13.88
C ILE A 115 -11.06 11.91 15.23
N ARG A 116 -10.27 12.95 15.47
CA ARG A 116 -9.65 13.27 16.76
C ARG A 116 -10.15 14.63 17.20
N TRP A 117 -10.68 14.70 18.41
CA TRP A 117 -11.16 15.94 19.02
C TRP A 117 -10.09 16.42 19.98
N ILE A 118 -9.49 17.56 19.67
CA ILE A 118 -8.36 18.13 20.42
C ILE A 118 -8.86 19.38 21.12
N THR A 119 -8.55 19.53 22.41
CA THR A 119 -8.90 20.70 23.22
C THR A 119 -7.64 21.34 23.79
N ALA A 120 -7.50 22.66 23.61
CA ALA A 120 -6.48 23.46 24.26
C ALA A 120 -7.13 24.33 25.35
N THR A 121 -6.66 24.21 26.57
CA THR A 121 -7.13 24.99 27.73
C THR A 121 -5.97 25.84 28.26
N VAL A 122 -6.21 27.13 28.46
CA VAL A 122 -5.28 28.06 29.11
C VAL A 122 -5.80 28.40 30.50
N THR A 123 -4.93 28.39 31.52
CA THR A 123 -5.28 28.67 32.92
C THR A 123 -4.31 29.68 33.54
N ASP A 124 -4.83 30.61 34.35
CA ASP A 124 -4.05 31.58 35.15
C ASP A 124 -3.67 31.06 36.55
N ASP A 125 -2.91 31.83 37.33
CA ASP A 125 -2.45 31.43 38.67
C ASP A 125 -3.51 31.56 39.78
N ASP A 126 -4.60 32.30 39.52
CA ASP A 126 -5.81 32.37 40.34
C ASP A 126 -6.79 31.20 40.02
N GLY A 127 -6.51 30.41 38.98
CA GLY A 127 -7.24 29.21 38.56
C GLY A 127 -8.45 29.45 37.64
N ALA A 128 -8.57 30.61 36.99
CA ALA A 128 -9.54 30.82 35.92
C ALA A 128 -8.96 30.40 34.57
N SER A 129 -9.84 29.99 33.64
CA SER A 129 -9.44 29.37 32.38
C SER A 129 -10.36 29.72 31.21
N ASP A 130 -9.82 29.54 30.01
CA ASP A 130 -10.55 29.59 28.73
C ASP A 130 -10.07 28.43 27.84
N SER A 131 -10.90 27.99 26.89
CA SER A 131 -10.60 26.81 26.07
C SER A 131 -11.11 26.92 24.63
N THR A 132 -10.44 26.17 23.75
CA THR A 132 -10.81 26.05 22.34
C THR A 132 -10.56 24.62 21.86
N SER A 133 -11.38 24.14 20.92
CA SER A 133 -11.27 22.78 20.40
C SER A 133 -11.31 22.72 18.87
N ILE A 134 -10.73 21.67 18.31
CA ILE A 134 -10.69 21.40 16.87
C ILE A 134 -10.87 19.91 16.58
N ASN A 135 -11.59 19.60 15.50
CA ASN A 135 -11.70 18.25 14.97
C ASN A 135 -10.70 18.03 13.84
N VAL A 136 -9.79 17.07 14.01
CA VAL A 136 -8.83 16.62 13.01
C VAL A 136 -9.34 15.34 12.38
N SER A 137 -9.42 15.29 11.06
CA SER A 137 -9.76 14.06 10.32
C SER A 137 -8.46 13.34 9.95
N VAL A 138 -8.18 12.23 10.62
CA VAL A 138 -7.10 11.31 10.25
C VAL A 138 -7.65 10.31 9.23
N ILE A 139 -6.93 10.06 8.15
CA ILE A 139 -7.31 9.12 7.08
C ILE A 139 -6.26 8.01 6.93
N ASN A 140 -6.73 6.78 6.68
CA ASN A 140 -5.88 5.64 6.41
C ASN A 140 -5.02 5.87 5.14
N SER A 141 -3.78 5.40 5.16
CA SER A 141 -2.82 5.44 4.08
C SER A 141 -2.58 4.05 3.48
N ALA A 142 -3.51 3.61 2.64
CA ALA A 142 -3.49 2.33 1.91
C ALA A 142 -2.10 1.78 1.50
N PRO A 143 -1.86 0.45 1.64
CA PRO A 143 -0.60 -0.18 1.29
C PRO A 143 -0.16 0.06 -0.15
N ARG A 144 1.15 -0.12 -0.38
CA ARG A 144 1.76 -0.09 -1.71
C ARG A 144 2.50 -1.38 -1.96
N ALA A 145 1.74 -2.43 -2.31
CA ALA A 145 2.22 -3.79 -2.53
C ALA A 145 3.37 -3.84 -3.54
N LYS A 146 4.41 -4.64 -3.22
CA LYS A 146 5.53 -4.92 -4.12
C LYS A 146 5.99 -6.36 -3.98
N ILE A 147 6.08 -7.06 -5.10
CA ILE A 147 6.72 -8.37 -5.18
C ILE A 147 8.20 -8.19 -5.49
N THR A 148 9.02 -8.96 -4.79
CA THR A 148 10.43 -9.21 -5.10
C THR A 148 10.70 -10.70 -5.13
N ASN A 149 11.78 -11.11 -5.80
CA ASN A 149 12.15 -12.51 -6.00
C ASN A 149 13.65 -12.70 -5.73
N SER A 150 14.03 -13.82 -5.11
CA SER A 150 15.44 -14.18 -4.88
C SER A 150 16.00 -15.11 -5.97
N THR A 151 15.15 -15.92 -6.60
CA THR A 151 15.47 -16.76 -7.77
C THR A 151 15.36 -15.95 -9.07
N ASP A 152 16.17 -16.24 -10.08
CA ASP A 152 15.99 -15.67 -11.43
C ASP A 152 14.74 -16.24 -12.13
N VAL A 153 13.64 -15.49 -12.06
CA VAL A 153 12.34 -15.85 -12.66
C VAL A 153 12.38 -15.95 -14.19
N MET A 154 13.43 -15.46 -14.86
CA MET A 154 13.54 -15.46 -16.32
C MET A 154 14.15 -16.75 -16.90
N SER A 155 14.74 -17.61 -16.05
CA SER A 155 15.45 -18.82 -16.48
C SER A 155 14.89 -20.14 -15.94
N LEU A 156 13.74 -20.11 -15.26
CA LEU A 156 13.05 -21.26 -14.67
C LEU A 156 12.77 -22.40 -15.66
N LYS A 157 12.86 -23.63 -15.14
CA LYS A 157 12.46 -24.87 -15.77
C LYS A 157 11.44 -25.61 -14.92
N GLU A 158 10.72 -26.52 -15.55
CA GLU A 158 9.75 -27.40 -14.90
C GLU A 158 10.38 -28.11 -13.70
N GLY A 159 9.71 -28.09 -12.55
CA GLY A 159 10.21 -28.63 -11.29
C GLY A 159 11.38 -27.85 -10.64
N ASP A 160 11.66 -26.63 -11.09
CA ASP A 160 12.44 -25.67 -10.31
C ASP A 160 11.57 -25.03 -9.21
N ASN A 161 12.19 -24.33 -8.27
CA ASN A 161 11.52 -23.61 -7.19
C ASN A 161 11.76 -22.09 -7.26
N VAL A 162 10.79 -21.31 -6.82
CA VAL A 162 10.88 -19.85 -6.74
C VAL A 162 10.50 -19.38 -5.33
N THR A 163 11.20 -18.37 -4.83
CA THR A 163 10.78 -17.65 -3.62
C THR A 163 10.40 -16.23 -4.00
N LEU A 164 9.14 -15.89 -3.73
CA LEU A 164 8.57 -14.55 -3.87
C LEU A 164 8.45 -13.91 -2.47
N SER A 165 8.65 -12.60 -2.40
CA SER A 165 8.73 -11.86 -1.14
C SER A 165 8.02 -10.51 -1.28
N GLY A 166 7.01 -10.30 -0.44
CA GLY A 166 6.23 -9.07 -0.32
C GLY A 166 6.87 -8.03 0.61
N LEU A 167 8.00 -8.35 1.26
CA LEU A 167 8.64 -7.53 2.32
C LEU A 167 9.07 -6.12 1.90
N THR A 168 9.14 -5.84 0.58
CA THR A 168 9.46 -4.50 0.04
C THR A 168 8.21 -3.62 -0.19
N THR A 169 7.03 -4.15 0.13
CA THR A 169 5.80 -3.38 0.33
C THR A 169 6.06 -2.23 1.31
N THR A 170 5.43 -1.09 1.03
CA THR A 170 5.59 0.13 1.81
C THR A 170 4.24 0.63 2.27
N ASP A 171 4.22 1.06 3.52
CA ASP A 171 3.07 1.59 4.23
C ASP A 171 3.56 2.63 5.26
N THR A 172 2.67 3.07 6.15
CA THR A 172 2.97 3.83 7.38
C THR A 172 3.98 3.09 8.29
N ALA A 173 4.40 3.72 9.39
CA ALA A 173 5.37 3.12 10.30
C ALA A 173 4.74 2.07 11.22
N PHE A 174 3.47 2.27 11.63
CA PHE A 174 2.73 1.35 12.48
C PHE A 174 2.14 0.19 11.66
N ASP A 175 1.40 0.47 10.60
CA ASP A 175 0.58 -0.52 9.89
C ASP A 175 1.45 -1.51 9.09
N LYS A 176 2.65 -1.06 8.71
CA LYS A 176 3.69 -1.95 8.12
C LYS A 176 4.02 -3.16 9.01
N LEU A 177 3.76 -3.11 10.32
CA LEU A 177 3.97 -4.22 11.25
C LEU A 177 2.78 -5.21 11.31
N THR A 178 1.59 -4.78 10.89
CA THR A 178 0.32 -5.53 10.95
C THR A 178 -0.14 -6.08 9.59
N LEU A 179 0.43 -5.61 8.48
CA LEU A 179 0.09 -6.01 7.11
C LEU A 179 -0.15 -7.53 6.93
N LEU A 180 -1.33 -7.85 6.39
CA LEU A 180 -1.69 -9.19 5.94
C LEU A 180 -1.26 -9.37 4.49
N TYR A 181 -0.52 -10.44 4.20
CA TYR A 181 -0.05 -10.80 2.85
C TYR A 181 -0.75 -12.07 2.39
N THR A 182 -1.54 -11.99 1.32
CA THR A 182 -2.18 -13.13 0.64
C THR A 182 -1.70 -13.22 -0.81
N TRP A 183 -1.55 -14.45 -1.29
CA TRP A 183 -1.06 -14.75 -2.63
C TRP A 183 -2.04 -15.66 -3.36
N ASP A 184 -2.21 -15.34 -4.65
CA ASP A 184 -3.09 -16.00 -5.63
C ASP A 184 -2.24 -16.34 -6.86
N SER A 185 -2.39 -17.52 -7.44
CA SER A 185 -1.69 -17.88 -8.67
C SER A 185 -2.52 -18.76 -9.61
N ASP A 186 -2.54 -18.37 -10.88
CA ASP A 186 -3.30 -19.03 -11.94
C ASP A 186 -2.86 -20.48 -12.30
N HIS A 187 -1.87 -21.03 -11.59
CA HIS A 187 -1.48 -22.43 -11.67
C HIS A 187 -2.14 -23.34 -10.62
N LEU A 188 -2.82 -22.75 -9.63
CA LEU A 188 -3.53 -23.44 -8.53
C LEU A 188 -5.04 -23.18 -8.61
N ASP A 189 -5.79 -24.06 -7.96
CA ASP A 189 -7.24 -24.03 -7.80
C ASP A 189 -7.47 -24.58 -6.39
N SER A 190 -7.38 -23.69 -5.41
CA SER A 190 -7.25 -24.03 -3.99
C SER A 190 -8.61 -24.31 -3.35
N ASP A 191 -9.69 -23.72 -3.87
CA ASP A 191 -11.07 -23.99 -3.42
C ASP A 191 -11.81 -25.08 -4.23
N LEU A 192 -11.27 -25.44 -5.41
CA LEU A 192 -11.77 -26.47 -6.34
C LEU A 192 -13.11 -26.10 -7.02
N ASP A 193 -13.41 -24.81 -7.17
CA ASP A 193 -14.55 -24.34 -7.97
C ASP A 193 -14.31 -24.42 -9.50
N GLY A 194 -13.05 -24.55 -9.91
CA GLY A 194 -12.60 -24.63 -11.31
C GLY A 194 -12.18 -23.28 -11.93
N ASN A 195 -11.95 -22.25 -11.13
CA ASN A 195 -11.43 -20.95 -11.51
C ASN A 195 -10.18 -20.58 -10.68
N ASN A 196 -9.02 -20.70 -11.32
CA ASN A 196 -7.69 -20.39 -10.79
C ASN A 196 -7.43 -18.88 -10.52
N PHE A 197 -8.41 -18.08 -10.14
CA PHE A 197 -8.25 -16.62 -9.98
C PHE A 197 -9.05 -16.06 -8.81
N GLY A 198 -8.37 -15.31 -7.95
CA GLY A 198 -8.97 -14.72 -6.75
C GLY A 198 -8.96 -15.65 -5.53
N ASP A 199 -8.17 -16.72 -5.59
CA ASP A 199 -7.96 -17.64 -4.49
C ASP A 199 -6.96 -17.07 -3.46
N VAL A 200 -6.85 -17.75 -2.33
CA VAL A 200 -5.74 -17.55 -1.38
C VAL A 200 -4.97 -18.86 -1.28
N ASP A 201 -4.03 -19.05 -2.19
CA ASP A 201 -3.12 -20.20 -2.23
C ASP A 201 -2.13 -20.19 -1.06
N TYR A 202 -1.72 -19.00 -0.63
CA TYR A 202 -0.74 -18.83 0.43
C TYR A 202 -0.94 -17.53 1.22
N THR A 203 -0.65 -17.61 2.52
CA THR A 203 -0.67 -16.46 3.44
C THR A 203 0.69 -16.33 4.13
N GLY A 204 1.31 -15.16 4.03
CA GLY A 204 2.61 -14.86 4.62
C GLY A 204 3.45 -13.92 3.74
N ALA A 205 4.37 -13.19 4.35
CA ALA A 205 5.15 -12.17 3.64
C ALA A 205 6.13 -12.74 2.59
N GLU A 206 6.49 -14.02 2.66
CA GLU A 206 7.34 -14.71 1.68
C GLU A 206 6.77 -16.09 1.34
N TRP A 207 6.63 -16.39 0.05
CA TRP A 207 6.11 -17.66 -0.45
C TRP A 207 7.20 -18.42 -1.21
N LEU A 208 7.48 -19.65 -0.78
CA LEU A 208 8.23 -20.64 -1.55
C LEU A 208 7.23 -21.47 -2.37
N ILE A 209 7.33 -21.39 -3.69
CA ILE A 209 6.59 -22.26 -4.62
C ILE A 209 7.59 -23.32 -5.11
N ASP A 210 7.33 -24.59 -4.81
CA ASP A 210 8.11 -25.73 -5.25
C ASP A 210 7.45 -26.48 -6.44
N ASP A 211 8.25 -27.31 -7.09
CA ASP A 211 7.88 -28.16 -8.23
C ASP A 211 7.07 -27.49 -9.36
N LEU A 212 7.46 -26.27 -9.76
CA LEU A 212 6.70 -25.45 -10.71
C LEU A 212 6.44 -26.17 -12.05
N PRO A 213 5.17 -26.30 -12.51
CA PRO A 213 4.86 -26.91 -13.80
C PRO A 213 5.32 -26.04 -14.99
N ALA A 214 5.54 -26.66 -16.14
CA ALA A 214 5.90 -25.94 -17.37
C ALA A 214 4.74 -25.06 -17.86
N GLY A 215 4.99 -23.77 -18.07
CA GLY A 215 3.95 -22.81 -18.45
C GLY A 215 4.38 -21.35 -18.35
N THR A 216 3.40 -20.46 -18.43
CA THR A 216 3.51 -19.08 -17.96
C THR A 216 2.46 -18.93 -16.86
N TRP A 217 2.85 -18.45 -15.69
CA TRP A 217 1.98 -18.33 -14.54
C TRP A 217 1.99 -16.90 -14.01
N THR A 218 0.81 -16.39 -13.70
CA THR A 218 0.61 -15.11 -13.02
C THR A 218 0.55 -15.38 -11.53
N ILE A 219 1.31 -14.63 -10.74
CA ILE A 219 1.18 -14.61 -9.28
C ILE A 219 0.77 -13.21 -8.87
N THR A 220 -0.34 -13.09 -8.15
CA THR A 220 -0.84 -11.84 -7.56
C THR A 220 -0.59 -11.85 -6.06
N LEU A 221 0.01 -10.78 -5.55
CA LEU A 221 0.09 -10.46 -4.14
C LEU A 221 -0.98 -9.42 -3.81
N THR A 222 -1.84 -9.75 -2.86
CA THR A 222 -2.75 -8.79 -2.20
C THR A 222 -2.21 -8.51 -0.81
N VAL A 223 -2.03 -7.23 -0.49
CA VAL A 223 -1.66 -6.79 0.86
C VAL A 223 -2.80 -5.96 1.43
N THR A 224 -3.18 -6.25 2.66
CA THR A 224 -4.26 -5.58 3.40
C THR A 224 -3.69 -4.97 4.68
N ASP A 225 -4.04 -3.73 4.99
CA ASP A 225 -3.75 -3.09 6.29
C ASP A 225 -4.78 -3.51 7.36
N ASP A 226 -4.67 -3.01 8.59
CA ASP A 226 -5.59 -3.34 9.68
C ASP A 226 -6.91 -2.54 9.65
N ASP A 227 -6.98 -1.45 8.89
CA ASP A 227 -8.22 -0.73 8.54
C ASP A 227 -8.99 -1.41 7.38
N GLY A 228 -8.38 -2.40 6.72
CA GLY A 228 -8.98 -3.27 5.70
C GLY A 228 -8.86 -2.77 4.26
N GLU A 229 -8.08 -1.72 4.00
CA GLU A 229 -7.81 -1.23 2.64
C GLU A 229 -6.71 -2.08 1.98
N MET A 230 -6.75 -2.18 0.64
CA MET A 230 -6.03 -3.22 -0.09
C MET A 230 -5.17 -2.71 -1.23
N SER A 231 -4.05 -3.38 -1.43
CA SER A 231 -3.09 -3.10 -2.48
C SER A 231 -2.71 -4.38 -3.21
N THR A 232 -2.91 -4.41 -4.53
CA THR A 232 -2.64 -5.58 -5.37
C THR A 232 -1.50 -5.33 -6.35
N THR A 233 -0.66 -6.33 -6.56
CA THR A 233 0.38 -6.31 -7.58
C THR A 233 0.68 -7.72 -8.07
N SER A 234 1.14 -7.87 -9.32
CA SER A 234 1.32 -9.20 -9.92
C SER A 234 2.67 -9.33 -10.62
N ILE A 235 3.14 -10.57 -10.76
CA ILE A 235 4.35 -10.96 -11.49
C ILE A 235 4.05 -12.14 -12.42
N ASP A 236 4.51 -12.05 -13.67
CA ASP A 236 4.48 -13.16 -14.62
C ASP A 236 5.78 -13.96 -14.52
N ILE A 237 5.70 -15.28 -14.27
CA ILE A 237 6.85 -16.18 -14.35
C ILE A 237 6.73 -17.13 -15.55
N LYS A 238 7.87 -17.49 -16.16
CA LYS A 238 7.89 -18.36 -17.33
C LYS A 238 8.78 -19.59 -17.13
N VAL A 239 8.13 -20.74 -17.04
CA VAL A 239 8.73 -22.03 -16.69
C VAL A 239 8.86 -22.89 -17.95
N LYS A 240 10.08 -23.25 -18.33
CA LYS A 240 10.35 -24.06 -19.52
C LYS A 240 10.25 -25.56 -19.22
N ALA A 241 9.52 -26.32 -20.04
CA ALA A 241 9.46 -27.78 -19.92
C ALA A 241 10.86 -28.41 -19.86
N LYS A 242 11.04 -29.43 -19.01
CA LYS A 242 12.25 -30.24 -18.97
C LYS A 242 12.34 -31.03 -20.29
N PRO A 243 13.54 -31.23 -20.87
CA PRO A 243 13.70 -32.13 -22.02
C PRO A 243 13.28 -33.55 -21.63
N ALA A 244 12.52 -34.23 -22.49
CA ALA A 244 12.06 -35.59 -22.22
C ALA A 244 13.23 -36.54 -21.90
N GLU A 245 13.26 -37.11 -20.69
CA GLU A 245 14.34 -37.98 -20.21
C GLU A 245 14.20 -39.42 -20.73
N GLY A 246 14.15 -39.59 -22.06
CA GLY A 246 14.10 -40.91 -22.66
C GLY A 246 14.17 -40.93 -24.19
N ILE A 247 14.96 -41.87 -24.73
CA ILE A 247 15.03 -42.22 -26.17
C ILE A 247 13.74 -42.85 -26.72
N LEU A 248 12.76 -43.15 -25.87
CA LEU A 248 11.44 -43.65 -26.29
C LEU A 248 10.40 -42.52 -26.34
N GLU A 249 10.43 -41.58 -25.39
CA GLU A 249 9.48 -40.46 -25.35
C GLU A 249 9.86 -39.34 -26.33
N SER A 250 11.15 -39.09 -26.55
CA SER A 250 11.61 -38.18 -27.62
C SER A 250 11.17 -38.62 -29.02
N VAL A 251 10.85 -39.92 -29.21
CA VAL A 251 10.34 -40.46 -30.48
C VAL A 251 8.81 -40.38 -30.57
N SER A 252 8.06 -40.40 -29.45
CA SER A 252 6.62 -40.10 -29.48
C SER A 252 6.35 -38.63 -29.79
N ASP A 253 7.13 -37.71 -29.21
CA ASP A 253 6.98 -36.27 -29.48
C ASP A 253 7.42 -35.89 -30.90
N ALA A 254 8.53 -36.44 -31.39
CA ALA A 254 9.06 -36.10 -32.71
C ALA A 254 8.30 -36.73 -33.90
N VAL A 255 7.59 -37.85 -33.69
CA VAL A 255 6.97 -38.63 -34.79
C VAL A 255 5.45 -38.83 -34.61
N GLY A 256 4.90 -38.42 -33.47
CA GLY A 256 3.49 -38.65 -33.10
C GLY A 256 3.16 -40.12 -32.83
N GLY A 257 2.08 -40.38 -32.09
CA GLY A 257 1.71 -41.72 -31.63
C GLY A 257 1.45 -42.79 -32.71
N ILE A 258 1.38 -42.40 -34.00
CA ILE A 258 1.28 -43.33 -35.14
C ILE A 258 2.67 -43.81 -35.57
N GLY A 259 3.70 -42.96 -35.47
CA GLY A 259 5.08 -43.28 -35.86
C GLY A 259 5.75 -44.31 -34.96
N THR A 260 5.50 -44.24 -33.65
CA THR A 260 6.04 -45.19 -32.66
C THR A 260 5.52 -46.61 -32.90
N LEU A 261 4.25 -46.77 -33.30
CA LEU A 261 3.70 -48.08 -33.69
C LEU A 261 4.39 -48.64 -34.94
N VAL A 262 4.64 -47.81 -35.96
CA VAL A 262 5.32 -48.26 -37.20
C VAL A 262 6.78 -48.65 -36.91
N ILE A 263 7.51 -47.88 -36.11
CA ILE A 263 8.88 -48.18 -35.71
C ILE A 263 8.93 -49.44 -34.83
N GLY A 264 8.01 -49.59 -33.87
CA GLY A 264 7.90 -50.79 -33.03
C GLY A 264 7.58 -52.05 -33.83
N VAL A 265 6.64 -51.98 -34.76
CA VAL A 265 6.31 -53.10 -35.68
C VAL A 265 7.50 -53.43 -36.59
N LEU A 266 8.21 -52.44 -37.14
CA LEU A 266 9.42 -52.67 -37.91
C LEU A 266 10.52 -53.34 -37.07
N GLY A 267 10.72 -52.92 -35.82
CA GLY A 267 11.65 -53.57 -34.88
C GLY A 267 11.31 -55.05 -34.66
N VAL A 268 10.04 -55.35 -34.39
CA VAL A 268 9.57 -56.75 -34.22
C VAL A 268 9.73 -57.55 -35.52
N VAL A 269 9.45 -56.98 -36.69
CA VAL A 269 9.64 -57.63 -37.99
C VAL A 269 11.12 -57.91 -38.28
N VAL A 270 12.02 -56.97 -37.98
CA VAL A 270 13.47 -57.16 -38.16
C VAL A 270 14.02 -58.23 -37.20
N VAL A 271 13.61 -58.23 -35.93
CA VAL A 271 13.99 -59.28 -34.97
C VAL A 271 13.39 -60.63 -35.37
N GLY A 272 12.16 -60.66 -35.85
CA GLY A 272 11.51 -61.86 -36.39
C GLY A 272 12.21 -62.43 -37.62
N LEU A 273 12.61 -61.58 -38.57
CA LEU A 273 13.42 -61.96 -39.73
C LEU A 273 14.82 -62.43 -39.35
N ALA A 274 15.47 -61.78 -38.39
CA ALA A 274 16.76 -62.22 -37.87
C ALA A 274 16.66 -63.60 -37.22
N ALA A 275 15.65 -63.82 -36.37
CA ALA A 275 15.38 -65.12 -35.75
C ALA A 275 15.04 -66.20 -36.80
N PHE A 276 14.22 -65.87 -37.80
CA PHE A 276 13.86 -66.76 -38.90
C PHE A 276 15.08 -67.16 -39.75
N LEU A 277 15.97 -66.22 -40.08
CA LEU A 277 17.24 -66.52 -40.76
C LEU A 277 18.18 -67.36 -39.89
N LEU A 278 18.19 -67.17 -38.57
CA LEU A 278 18.99 -67.96 -37.64
C LEU A 278 18.45 -69.39 -37.49
N LEU A 279 17.12 -69.57 -37.50
CA LEU A 279 16.43 -70.86 -37.46
C LEU A 279 16.48 -71.64 -38.78
N THR A 280 16.50 -70.95 -39.93
CA THR A 280 16.59 -71.59 -41.25
C THR A 280 18.04 -71.87 -41.69
N ARG A 281 19.04 -71.28 -41.05
CA ARG A 281 20.47 -71.56 -41.31
C ARG A 281 20.97 -72.85 -40.65
N ASN A 282 20.25 -73.96 -40.84
CA ASN A 282 20.72 -75.31 -40.50
C ASN A 282 20.19 -76.41 -41.43
N SER A 283 20.80 -76.51 -42.62
CA SER A 283 20.87 -77.76 -43.36
C SER A 283 22.25 -77.87 -44.03
N GLY A 284 23.01 -78.87 -43.61
CA GLY A 284 24.44 -79.00 -43.94
C GLY A 284 24.71 -79.43 -45.38
N SER A 285 25.86 -78.97 -45.87
CA SER A 285 26.47 -79.28 -47.16
C SER A 285 26.75 -80.78 -47.39
N LYS A 286 26.69 -81.20 -48.66
CA LYS A 286 27.44 -82.33 -49.25
C LYS A 286 27.63 -82.11 -50.78
N PRO A 287 28.63 -82.76 -51.43
CA PRO A 287 29.40 -82.11 -52.48
C PRO A 287 29.07 -82.49 -53.94
N ASP A 288 29.50 -81.59 -54.83
CA ASP A 288 30.10 -81.78 -56.15
C ASP A 288 29.61 -82.95 -57.05
N LYS A 289 28.84 -82.58 -58.08
CA LYS A 289 28.90 -83.20 -59.41
C LYS A 289 28.24 -82.29 -60.45
N TYR A 290 29.05 -81.54 -61.20
CA TYR A 290 28.90 -81.28 -62.65
C TYR A 290 30.04 -80.34 -63.08
N SER A 291 31.18 -80.94 -63.41
CA SER A 291 32.20 -80.33 -64.24
C SER A 291 31.92 -80.63 -65.72
N ASP A 292 32.45 -79.78 -66.59
CA ASP A 292 32.62 -79.97 -68.05
C ASP A 292 31.44 -79.55 -68.96
N PHE A 293 31.49 -78.30 -69.42
CA PHE A 293 31.21 -77.96 -70.82
C PHE A 293 31.99 -76.70 -71.21
N ASP A 294 33.06 -76.88 -72.00
CA ASP A 294 33.99 -75.82 -72.36
C ASP A 294 33.55 -75.05 -73.62
N LEU A 295 33.54 -73.72 -73.50
CA LEU A 295 33.86 -72.63 -74.45
C LEU A 295 33.83 -72.87 -76.00
N PRO A 296 33.45 -71.84 -76.82
CA PRO A 296 34.30 -70.64 -76.88
C PRO A 296 33.69 -69.25 -77.20
N THR A 297 34.34 -68.26 -76.56
CA THR A 297 34.75 -66.93 -77.07
C THR A 297 33.75 -65.79 -77.40
N SER A 298 34.06 -64.63 -76.78
CA SER A 298 33.94 -63.25 -77.30
C SER A 298 32.53 -62.70 -77.55
N THR A 299 32.04 -61.64 -76.89
CA THR A 299 32.62 -60.27 -76.88
C THR A 299 31.96 -59.35 -75.84
N VAL A 300 32.69 -58.30 -75.42
CA VAL A 300 32.22 -57.01 -74.84
C VAL A 300 31.25 -57.06 -73.64
N SER A 301 31.78 -56.75 -72.45
CA SER A 301 31.02 -56.12 -71.37
C SER A 301 31.63 -54.75 -71.07
N GLN A 302 30.78 -53.73 -70.93
CA GLN A 302 31.15 -52.32 -70.88
C GLN A 302 30.53 -51.69 -69.63
N PHE A 303 31.25 -51.72 -68.50
CA PHE A 303 31.02 -50.82 -67.38
C PHE A 303 32.34 -50.55 -66.64
N SER A 304 32.89 -49.38 -66.89
CA SER A 304 33.98 -48.77 -66.11
C SER A 304 33.36 -47.94 -64.99
N ASP A 305 33.93 -48.03 -63.78
CA ASP A 305 34.51 -46.87 -63.07
C ASP A 305 34.91 -47.28 -61.64
N PRO A 306 36.20 -47.25 -61.27
CA PRO A 306 36.66 -47.58 -59.93
C PRO A 306 36.73 -46.35 -59.00
N ILE A 307 36.44 -46.60 -57.72
CA ILE A 307 36.68 -45.68 -56.59
C ILE A 307 38.18 -45.33 -56.49
N THR A 308 38.49 -44.06 -56.23
CA THR A 308 39.85 -43.59 -55.89
C THR A 308 39.90 -42.88 -54.54
N THR A 309 40.51 -43.54 -53.57
CA THR A 309 41.10 -42.91 -52.37
C THR A 309 42.59 -42.62 -52.62
N PRO A 310 43.13 -41.48 -52.19
CA PRO A 310 44.57 -41.30 -52.02
C PRO A 310 44.98 -41.25 -50.52
N THR A 311 46.08 -41.93 -50.22
CA THR A 311 46.79 -41.94 -48.92
C THR A 311 47.73 -40.76 -48.75
N ALA A 312 48.15 -40.49 -47.50
CA ALA A 312 49.15 -39.48 -47.15
C ALA A 312 50.60 -39.92 -47.46
N ASP A 313 51.52 -38.97 -47.70
CA ASP A 313 52.69 -38.70 -46.81
C ASP A 313 53.54 -37.47 -47.26
N SER A 314 54.14 -36.78 -46.27
CA SER A 314 55.37 -35.96 -46.29
C SER A 314 55.41 -34.58 -47.00
N GLY A 315 55.95 -33.55 -46.32
CA GLY A 315 56.46 -32.31 -46.97
C GLY A 315 56.44 -30.99 -46.18
N PHE A 316 57.34 -30.82 -45.21
CA PHE A 316 57.71 -29.57 -44.48
C PHE A 316 57.43 -28.19 -45.14
N GLY A 317 56.96 -27.21 -44.33
CA GLY A 317 57.68 -25.93 -44.22
C GLY A 317 56.93 -24.58 -44.32
N LEU A 318 56.68 -23.98 -43.14
CA LEU A 318 56.67 -22.52 -42.84
C LEU A 318 55.47 -21.60 -43.21
N TYR A 319 55.24 -20.65 -42.28
CA TYR A 319 54.51 -19.37 -42.33
C TYR A 319 53.03 -19.28 -41.88
N GLN A 320 52.88 -18.59 -40.74
CA GLN A 320 51.95 -17.48 -40.43
C GLN A 320 50.48 -17.68 -40.00
N ALA A 321 50.20 -16.98 -38.88
CA ALA A 321 49.02 -16.20 -38.52
C ALA A 321 47.70 -16.91 -38.17
N GLU A 322 47.39 -16.91 -36.86
CA GLU A 322 46.05 -17.15 -36.32
C GLU A 322 45.08 -16.02 -36.70
N SER A 323 43.84 -16.38 -37.05
CA SER A 323 42.71 -15.44 -37.09
C SER A 323 41.80 -15.69 -35.88
N ILE A 324 41.90 -14.83 -34.87
CA ILE A 324 40.99 -14.78 -33.72
C ILE A 324 39.67 -14.14 -34.18
N GLN A 325 38.54 -14.81 -33.96
CA GLN A 325 37.21 -14.21 -34.14
C GLN A 325 36.77 -13.57 -32.81
N PRO A 326 36.35 -12.28 -32.79
CA PRO A 326 36.15 -11.55 -31.53
C PRO A 326 34.81 -11.81 -30.84
N ASP A 327 34.86 -11.66 -29.51
CA ASP A 327 33.78 -11.72 -28.51
C ASP A 327 32.86 -10.47 -28.59
N PRO A 328 31.52 -10.62 -28.59
CA PRO A 328 30.59 -9.50 -28.74
C PRO A 328 30.22 -8.69 -27.48
N TYR A 329 30.72 -8.98 -26.27
CA TYR A 329 30.26 -8.30 -25.03
C TYR A 329 31.35 -7.70 -24.12
N ALA A 330 32.28 -6.93 -24.69
CA ALA A 330 33.25 -6.14 -23.92
C ALA A 330 33.21 -4.62 -24.25
N ALA A 331 32.37 -3.85 -23.54
CA ALA A 331 32.70 -2.50 -23.04
C ALA A 331 31.50 -1.85 -22.30
N TYR A 332 31.72 -1.48 -21.03
CA TYR A 332 31.02 -0.37 -20.39
C TYR A 332 31.98 0.82 -20.23
N ASN A 333 31.37 2.01 -20.17
CA ASN A 333 31.86 3.33 -19.73
C ASN A 333 32.36 4.34 -20.79
N PRO A 334 32.18 5.66 -20.53
CA PRO A 334 31.51 6.51 -21.51
C PRO A 334 32.29 7.79 -21.86
N THR A 335 31.77 8.55 -22.83
CA THR A 335 32.17 9.93 -23.08
C THR A 335 30.95 10.84 -23.33
N PRO A 336 30.97 12.10 -22.86
CA PRO A 336 29.78 12.96 -22.86
C PRO A 336 29.63 13.76 -24.16
N GLN A 337 28.38 13.95 -24.61
CA GLN A 337 28.02 14.94 -25.63
C GLN A 337 26.54 15.37 -25.48
N PRO A 338 26.08 16.47 -26.12
CA PRO A 338 25.67 17.65 -25.38
C PRO A 338 24.15 17.82 -25.31
N GLU A 339 23.72 18.73 -24.43
CA GLU A 339 22.31 19.11 -24.25
C GLU A 339 21.67 19.53 -25.58
N GLN A 340 20.55 18.89 -25.92
CA GLN A 340 19.72 19.25 -27.07
C GLN A 340 18.34 19.64 -26.57
N THR A 341 17.99 20.92 -26.75
CA THR A 341 16.72 21.51 -26.31
C THR A 341 15.53 20.89 -27.04
N SER A 342 14.60 20.29 -26.28
CA SER A 342 13.37 19.71 -26.82
C SER A 342 12.30 20.77 -27.08
N ILE A 343 11.72 20.72 -28.27
CA ILE A 343 10.56 21.53 -28.67
C ILE A 343 9.30 20.75 -28.25
N PRO A 344 8.25 21.36 -27.65
CA PRO A 344 7.08 20.60 -27.21
C PRO A 344 6.25 20.15 -28.43
N VAL A 345 5.97 18.85 -28.52
CA VAL A 345 4.95 18.30 -29.42
C VAL A 345 3.61 18.35 -28.70
N ALA A 346 2.57 18.86 -29.37
CA ALA A 346 1.24 18.98 -28.77
C ALA A 346 0.62 17.60 -28.48
N GLN A 347 0.32 17.36 -27.21
CA GLN A 347 -0.34 16.16 -26.71
C GLN A 347 -1.86 16.23 -27.02
N PRO A 348 -2.51 15.12 -27.44
CA PRO A 348 -3.96 15.11 -27.64
C PRO A 348 -4.68 15.38 -26.32
N ALA A 349 -5.71 16.22 -26.36
CA ALA A 349 -6.44 16.62 -25.15
C ALA A 349 -7.15 15.42 -24.51
N PRO A 350 -7.13 15.30 -23.16
CA PRO A 350 -7.89 14.27 -22.47
C PRO A 350 -9.39 14.52 -22.64
N SER A 351 -10.15 13.45 -22.85
CA SER A 351 -11.61 13.50 -22.87
C SER A 351 -12.12 14.00 -21.52
N GLN A 352 -12.85 15.12 -21.50
CA GLN A 352 -13.47 15.60 -20.26
C GLN A 352 -14.56 14.61 -19.83
N THR A 353 -14.41 14.08 -18.61
CA THR A 353 -15.49 13.42 -17.88
C THR A 353 -16.56 14.47 -17.59
N LEU A 354 -17.68 14.41 -18.32
CA LEU A 354 -18.86 15.20 -17.96
C LEU A 354 -19.39 14.66 -16.64
N GLY A 355 -19.14 15.39 -15.55
CA GLY A 355 -19.81 15.16 -14.27
C GLY A 355 -21.33 15.37 -14.36
N PRO A 356 -22.05 15.10 -13.26
CA PRO A 356 -23.51 15.04 -13.26
C PRO A 356 -24.15 16.39 -13.62
N PRO A 357 -25.40 16.37 -14.14
CA PRO A 357 -26.11 17.58 -14.52
C PRO A 357 -26.27 18.53 -13.33
N LEU A 358 -26.04 19.82 -13.57
CA LEU A 358 -26.04 20.84 -12.52
C LEU A 358 -27.43 20.97 -11.85
N PRO A 359 -27.53 21.00 -10.51
CA PRO A 359 -28.79 21.27 -9.82
C PRO A 359 -29.38 22.62 -10.19
N ALA A 360 -30.71 22.76 -10.08
CA ALA A 360 -31.40 24.03 -10.34
C ALA A 360 -31.01 25.16 -9.37
N THR A 361 -30.40 24.82 -8.23
CA THR A 361 -29.82 25.74 -7.24
C THR A 361 -28.41 26.22 -7.60
N GLY A 362 -27.77 25.64 -8.63
CA GLY A 362 -26.37 25.87 -8.95
C GLY A 362 -25.41 24.92 -8.21
N LEU A 363 -24.12 25.28 -8.22
CA LEU A 363 -23.07 24.61 -7.46
C LEU A 363 -23.26 24.79 -5.94
N PRO A 364 -22.75 23.87 -5.11
CA PRO A 364 -22.62 24.10 -3.67
C PRO A 364 -21.75 25.34 -3.38
N GLU A 365 -21.96 25.99 -2.23
CA GLU A 365 -21.22 27.20 -1.88
C GLU A 365 -19.71 26.92 -1.78
N GLY A 366 -18.91 27.76 -2.44
CA GLY A 366 -17.44 27.61 -2.52
C GLY A 366 -16.93 26.61 -3.57
N TRP A 367 -17.78 25.85 -4.26
CA TRP A 367 -17.34 24.84 -5.24
C TRP A 367 -17.06 25.42 -6.63
N THR A 368 -16.04 24.89 -7.31
CA THR A 368 -15.79 25.14 -8.74
C THR A 368 -16.46 24.10 -9.64
N MET A 369 -16.54 24.39 -10.95
CA MET A 369 -17.07 23.44 -11.94
C MET A 369 -16.20 22.19 -12.06
N GLU A 370 -14.88 22.30 -11.85
CA GLU A 370 -13.94 21.19 -11.86
C GLU A 370 -14.17 20.30 -10.63
N GLN A 371 -14.36 20.87 -9.45
CA GLN A 371 -14.73 20.09 -8.26
C GLN A 371 -16.07 19.37 -8.45
N TRP A 372 -17.05 20.02 -9.09
CA TRP A 372 -18.32 19.38 -9.45
C TRP A 372 -18.16 18.22 -10.45
N GLN A 373 -17.24 18.34 -11.42
CA GLN A 373 -16.96 17.27 -12.39
C GLN A 373 -16.41 16.00 -11.75
N TYR A 374 -15.69 16.10 -10.64
CA TYR A 374 -15.12 14.95 -9.92
C TYR A 374 -15.97 14.45 -8.75
N TYR A 375 -16.58 15.35 -7.96
CA TYR A 375 -17.23 15.01 -6.69
C TYR A 375 -18.77 15.21 -6.69
N GLY A 376 -19.35 15.70 -7.79
CA GLY A 376 -20.78 16.00 -7.86
C GLY A 376 -21.69 14.78 -7.65
N GLU A 377 -21.26 13.57 -8.05
CA GLU A 377 -22.09 12.36 -7.89
C GLU A 377 -22.20 11.94 -6.41
N GLN A 378 -21.08 12.00 -5.68
CA GLN A 378 -21.05 11.75 -4.24
C GLN A 378 -21.86 12.82 -3.48
N TYR A 379 -21.77 14.09 -3.87
CA TYR A 379 -22.58 15.17 -3.29
C TYR A 379 -24.09 14.97 -3.50
N LEU A 380 -24.51 14.43 -4.64
CA LEU A 380 -25.92 14.11 -4.89
C LEU A 380 -26.39 12.88 -4.10
N ALA A 381 -25.51 11.90 -3.87
CA ALA A 381 -25.83 10.69 -3.09
C ALA A 381 -26.07 10.99 -1.60
N THR A 382 -25.30 11.91 -0.99
CA THR A 382 -25.48 12.30 0.43
C THR A 382 -26.78 13.09 0.66
N GLN A 383 -27.22 13.87 -0.33
CA GLN A 383 -28.51 14.58 -0.30
C GLN A 383 -29.70 13.60 -0.33
N THR A 384 -29.65 12.53 -1.13
CA THR A 384 -30.75 11.55 -1.22
C THR A 384 -30.85 10.62 -0.02
N SER A 385 -29.74 10.31 0.67
CA SER A 385 -29.77 9.54 1.93
C SER A 385 -30.49 10.24 3.10
N SER A 386 -30.80 11.54 2.98
CA SER A 386 -31.42 12.33 4.05
C SER A 386 -32.97 12.36 4.04
N GLN A 387 -33.65 11.52 3.26
CA GLN A 387 -35.13 11.50 3.18
C GLN A 387 -35.80 10.14 3.48
N VAL A 388 -35.87 9.79 4.77
CA VAL A 388 -36.56 8.61 5.34
C VAL A 388 -37.01 8.93 6.77
N GLN A 389 -38.28 8.90 7.23
CA GLN A 389 -39.61 8.79 6.61
C GLN A 389 -40.57 9.84 7.26
N PRO A 390 -41.73 10.19 6.64
CA PRO A 390 -42.74 11.01 7.30
C PRO A 390 -43.56 10.22 8.35
N GLN A 391 -43.45 10.62 9.62
CA GLN A 391 -44.30 10.15 10.72
C GLN A 391 -45.75 10.65 10.52
N PRO A 392 -46.79 9.82 10.71
CA PRO A 392 -48.17 10.23 10.48
C PRO A 392 -48.67 11.22 11.54
N THR A 393 -49.07 12.41 11.10
CA THR A 393 -49.75 13.42 11.93
C THR A 393 -51.11 12.90 12.42
N ILE A 394 -51.23 12.65 13.72
CA ILE A 394 -52.54 12.52 14.36
C ILE A 394 -53.05 13.92 14.68
N THR A 395 -54.05 14.37 13.93
CA THR A 395 -54.74 15.64 14.21
C THR A 395 -55.75 15.43 15.32
N ASP A 396 -55.50 16.01 16.50
CA ASP A 396 -56.56 16.22 17.49
C ASP A 396 -56.68 17.70 17.85
N THR A 397 -57.89 18.23 17.68
CA THR A 397 -58.24 19.63 17.92
C THR A 397 -59.09 19.72 19.18
N THR A 398 -58.55 20.30 20.27
CA THR A 398 -59.41 20.86 21.32
C THR A 398 -58.79 22.04 22.04
N THR A 399 -59.68 22.96 22.41
CA THR A 399 -59.44 24.28 22.97
C THR A 399 -59.00 24.29 24.44
N GLN A 400 -58.00 25.12 24.74
CA GLN A 400 -58.01 26.15 25.80
C GLN A 400 -58.73 25.85 27.14
N SER A 401 -57.97 25.72 28.23
CA SER A 401 -58.14 26.51 29.47
C SER A 401 -57.04 26.22 30.51
N ALA A 402 -56.81 27.17 31.41
CA ALA A 402 -55.80 27.07 32.48
C ALA A 402 -56.33 26.31 33.71
N THR A 403 -55.44 25.63 34.46
CA THR A 403 -55.10 25.98 35.87
C THR A 403 -53.97 25.09 36.43
N SER A 404 -53.36 25.55 37.52
CA SER A 404 -52.32 24.92 38.33
C SER A 404 -52.72 23.62 39.04
N SER A 405 -51.76 22.69 39.18
CA SER A 405 -51.41 22.06 40.47
C SER A 405 -50.17 21.16 40.36
N GLN A 406 -49.28 21.23 41.36
CA GLN A 406 -48.37 20.12 41.68
C GLN A 406 -49.18 19.00 42.33
N ASP A 407 -48.83 17.74 42.08
CA ASP A 407 -48.65 16.65 43.07
C ASP A 407 -48.72 15.25 42.43
N ASN A 408 -48.11 14.28 43.11
CA ASN A 408 -48.20 12.82 42.91
C ASN A 408 -47.44 12.20 41.72
N VAL A 409 -46.15 11.93 41.93
CA VAL A 409 -45.38 10.87 41.25
C VAL A 409 -44.78 9.96 42.32
N TRP A 410 -45.65 9.20 43.01
CA TRP A 410 -45.28 8.12 43.94
C TRP A 410 -46.46 7.14 44.09
N ASP A 411 -46.68 6.28 43.10
CA ASP A 411 -47.36 5.00 43.31
C ASP A 411 -47.02 4.01 42.19
N ASP A 412 -47.19 2.72 42.48
CA ASP A 412 -47.23 1.57 41.53
C ASP A 412 -45.90 1.11 40.86
N LEU A 413 -45.09 0.36 41.63
CA LEU A 413 -44.31 -0.79 41.11
C LEU A 413 -44.12 -1.85 42.22
N ASP A 414 -45.12 -2.72 42.37
CA ASP A 414 -45.04 -3.97 43.15
C ASP A 414 -45.86 -5.05 42.41
N LEU A 415 -45.21 -5.86 41.55
CA LEU A 415 -45.66 -7.21 41.11
C LEU A 415 -44.59 -7.96 40.27
#